data_AF-A0A9Q0YIS4-F1
#
_entry.id   AF-A0A9Q0YIS4-F1
#
_cell.length_a   1.000
_cell.length_b   1.000
_cell.length_c   1.000
_cell.angle_alpha   90.00
_cell.angle_beta   90.00
_cell.angle_gamma   90.00
#
_symmetry.space_group_name_H-M   'P 1'
#
loop_
_entity.id
_entity.type
_entity.pdbx_description
1 polymer ?
#
loop_
_entity_poly.entity_id
_entity_poly.type
_entity_poly.pdbx_seq_one_letter_code
_entity_poly.pdbx_strand_id
1 'polypeptide(L)'
;MKSLLELQKREMEARLEMMSKMYAKPFALPKLSSKDDVDGFIHTFENVMTINCVPEDRWVHWLVPQLCGKAQEAYNRLALEDLQDYQKVKSAILEKYQLNADAYRMKFRSSKRREGQTYKEWITHIGDMFHKWMKTSGVNNVCSEMRDVLILEHAFNMLPQDLSIKLRESNPPTAKILADRADDYEVASLAIKGKFHGLISRSLDLVHADEI
;
A
#
# COMPACT_ATOMS: atom_id res chain seq x y z
N MET A 1 40.93 26.39 34.16
CA MET A 1 39.56 25.88 34.40
C MET A 1 38.47 26.63 33.62
N LYS A 2 38.53 27.96 33.43
CA LYS A 2 37.54 28.71 32.62
C LYS A 2 37.45 28.28 31.14
N SER A 3 38.56 27.87 30.51
CA SER A 3 38.56 27.57 29.07
C SER A 3 37.80 26.28 28.67
N LEU A 4 37.68 25.29 29.56
CA LEU A 4 36.96 24.05 29.26
C LEU A 4 35.45 24.28 29.26
N LEU A 5 34.95 25.08 30.21
CA LEU A 5 33.54 25.43 30.30
C LEU A 5 33.12 26.34 29.13
N GLU A 6 34.01 27.24 28.69
CA GLU A 6 33.80 28.07 27.50
C GLU A 6 33.78 27.25 26.21
N LEU A 7 34.61 26.19 26.12
CA LEU A 7 34.61 25.28 24.98
C LEU A 7 33.30 24.46 24.91
N GLN A 8 32.87 23.89 26.04
CA GLN A 8 31.62 23.13 26.13
C GLN A 8 30.40 23.99 25.83
N LYS A 9 30.40 25.25 26.29
CA LYS A 9 29.32 26.20 25.99
C LYS A 9 29.26 26.52 24.50
N ARG A 10 30.41 26.74 23.85
CA ARG A 10 30.47 26.97 22.39
C ARG A 10 30.02 25.76 21.58
N GLU A 11 30.37 24.54 21.99
CA GLU A 11 29.88 23.32 21.34
C GLU A 11 28.37 23.15 21.50
N MET A 12 27.83 23.44 22.68
CA MET A 12 26.39 23.41 22.94
C MET A 12 25.65 24.48 22.11
N GLU A 13 26.16 25.70 22.03
CA GLU A 13 25.61 26.78 21.22
C GLU A 13 25.68 26.46 19.72
N ALA A 14 26.79 25.91 19.23
CA ALA A 14 26.93 25.47 17.83
C ALA A 14 25.97 24.32 17.49
N ARG A 15 25.77 23.38 18.42
CA ARG A 15 24.75 22.31 18.28
C ARG A 15 23.34 22.89 18.27
N LEU A 16 23.03 23.85 19.15
CA LEU A 16 21.73 24.51 19.20
C LEU A 16 21.44 25.27 17.90
N GLU A 17 22.45 25.93 17.34
CA GLU A 17 22.32 26.70 16.11
C GLU A 17 22.27 25.80 14.86
N MET A 18 23.01 24.70 14.84
CA MET A 18 22.87 23.66 13.83
C MET A 18 21.48 23.01 13.87
N MET A 19 20.96 22.72 15.07
CA MET A 19 19.59 22.25 15.27
C MET A 19 18.59 23.28 14.76
N SER A 20 18.72 24.54 15.17
CA SER A 20 17.86 25.64 14.72
C SER A 20 17.85 25.77 13.20
N LYS A 21 19.02 25.70 12.54
CA LYS A 21 19.14 25.75 11.07
C LYS A 21 18.56 24.51 10.37
N MET A 22 18.68 23.32 10.96
CA MET A 22 18.01 22.11 10.44
C MET A 22 16.49 22.17 10.60
N TYR A 23 15.97 22.79 11.66
CA TYR A 23 14.52 23.02 11.85
C TYR A 23 14.01 24.31 11.18
N ALA A 24 14.88 25.15 10.61
CA ALA A 24 14.52 26.42 9.97
C ALA A 24 13.89 26.27 8.59
N LYS A 25 13.94 25.08 7.98
CA LYS A 25 13.25 24.80 6.72
C LYS A 25 12.07 23.86 7.00
N PRO A 26 10.83 24.36 7.06
CA PRO A 26 9.67 23.49 7.06
C PRO A 26 9.64 22.77 5.70
N PHE A 27 10.05 21.49 5.68
CA PHE A 27 9.75 20.64 4.55
C PHE A 27 8.25 20.31 4.62
N ALA A 28 7.54 20.52 3.52
CA ALA A 28 6.11 20.30 3.49
C ALA A 28 5.84 18.79 3.61
N LEU A 29 5.09 18.41 4.64
CA LEU A 29 4.54 17.07 4.75
C LEU A 29 3.17 17.04 4.06
N PRO A 30 2.88 16.00 3.26
CA PRO A 30 1.53 15.79 2.77
C PRO A 30 0.59 15.59 3.96
N LYS A 31 -0.64 16.12 3.87
CA LYS A 31 -1.71 15.76 4.80
C LYS A 31 -2.30 14.43 4.38
N LEU A 32 -2.57 13.56 5.35
CA LEU A 32 -3.32 12.33 5.08
C LEU A 32 -4.72 12.71 4.62
N SER A 33 -5.14 12.22 3.45
CA SER A 33 -6.50 12.33 2.94
C SER A 33 -7.30 11.06 3.24
N SER A 34 -8.62 11.13 3.18
CA SER A 34 -9.49 9.95 3.35
C SER A 34 -9.37 8.93 2.21
N LYS A 35 -8.76 9.31 1.08
CA LYS A 35 -8.54 8.45 -0.09
C LYS A 35 -7.14 7.84 -0.15
N ASP A 36 -6.23 8.28 0.72
CA ASP A 36 -4.82 7.88 0.64
C ASP A 36 -4.60 6.45 1.17
N ASP A 37 -3.64 5.75 0.56
CA ASP A 37 -3.10 4.51 1.14
C ASP A 37 -2.30 4.87 2.39
N VAL A 38 -2.87 4.61 3.57
CA VAL A 38 -2.25 4.97 4.85
C VAL A 38 -0.89 4.30 5.03
N ASP A 39 -0.70 3.08 4.51
CA ASP A 39 0.59 2.40 4.55
C ASP A 39 1.64 3.17 3.73
N GLY A 40 1.27 3.60 2.52
CA GLY A 40 2.11 4.43 1.66
C GLY A 40 2.38 5.83 2.25
N PHE A 41 1.38 6.44 2.90
CA PHE A 41 1.52 7.70 3.60
C PHE A 41 2.54 7.60 4.74
N ILE A 42 2.38 6.60 5.62
CA ILE A 42 3.30 6.37 6.74
C ILE A 42 4.71 6.12 6.21
N HIS A 43 4.87 5.27 5.19
CA HIS A 43 6.18 5.02 4.59
C HIS A 43 6.82 6.30 4.03
N THR A 44 6.04 7.15 3.34
CA THR A 44 6.53 8.44 2.82
C THR A 44 6.94 9.37 3.95
N PHE A 45 6.12 9.45 5.01
CA PHE A 45 6.42 10.23 6.20
C PHE A 45 7.74 9.79 6.86
N GLU A 46 7.94 8.48 7.06
CA GLU A 46 9.16 7.91 7.65
C GLU A 46 10.40 8.24 6.81
N ASN A 47 10.29 8.12 5.47
CA ASN A 47 11.37 8.47 4.56
C ASN A 47 11.72 9.96 4.66
N VAL A 48 10.71 10.85 4.68
CA VAL A 48 10.95 12.30 4.82
C VAL A 48 11.61 12.62 6.15
N MET A 49 11.17 12.03 7.26
CA MET A 49 11.78 12.23 8.57
C MET A 49 13.24 11.75 8.61
N THR A 50 13.50 10.59 8.01
CA THR A 50 14.84 9.99 7.92
C THR A 50 15.78 10.84 7.08
N ILE A 51 15.33 11.30 5.90
CA ILE A 51 16.13 12.17 5.01
C ILE A 51 16.49 13.49 5.69
N ASN A 52 15.59 14.02 6.52
CA ASN A 52 15.81 15.26 7.26
C ASN A 52 16.48 15.04 8.63
N CYS A 53 16.93 13.82 8.93
CA CYS A 53 17.61 13.45 10.18
C CYS A 53 16.82 13.86 11.44
N VAL A 54 15.48 13.81 11.39
CA VAL A 54 14.64 14.08 12.55
C VAL A 54 14.71 12.86 13.48
N PRO A 55 15.07 13.02 14.75
CA PRO A 55 15.05 11.91 15.70
C PRO A 55 13.63 11.38 15.96
N GLU A 56 13.51 10.06 16.11
CA GLU A 56 12.22 9.34 16.16
C GLU A 56 11.31 9.79 17.31
N ASP A 57 11.91 10.17 18.45
CA ASP A 57 11.23 10.74 19.62
C ASP A 57 10.41 11.99 19.29
N ARG A 58 10.71 12.67 18.19
CA ARG A 58 9.99 13.87 17.73
C ARG A 58 9.04 13.60 16.58
N TRP A 59 9.01 12.41 16.00
CA TRP A 59 8.20 12.13 14.81
C TRP A 59 6.71 12.35 15.06
N VAL A 60 6.21 12.01 16.26
CA VAL A 60 4.79 12.21 16.58
C VAL A 60 4.38 13.68 16.47
N HIS A 61 5.22 14.62 16.91
CA HIS A 61 4.94 16.06 16.79
C HIS A 61 4.74 16.51 15.35
N TRP A 62 5.44 15.89 14.40
CA TRP A 62 5.30 16.17 12.98
C TRP A 62 4.16 15.40 12.33
N LEU A 63 3.84 14.21 12.85
CA LEU A 63 2.79 13.35 12.32
C LEU A 63 1.40 13.88 12.63
N VAL A 64 1.13 14.26 13.88
CA VAL A 64 -0.22 14.60 14.38
C VAL A 64 -0.92 15.68 13.53
N PRO A 65 -0.27 16.79 13.13
CA PRO A 65 -0.91 17.80 12.28
C PRO A 65 -1.29 17.31 10.88
N GLN A 66 -0.72 16.19 10.44
CA GLN A 66 -1.01 15.58 9.14
C GLN A 66 -2.12 14.53 9.20
N LEU A 67 -2.51 14.08 10.40
CA LEU A 67 -3.57 13.08 10.57
C LEU A 67 -4.96 13.70 10.38
N CYS A 68 -5.87 12.95 9.77
CA CYS A 68 -7.29 13.29 9.73
C CYS A 68 -8.17 12.04 9.86
N GLY A 69 -9.46 12.24 10.12
CA GLY A 69 -10.47 11.17 10.11
C GLY A 69 -10.11 10.00 11.01
N LYS A 70 -10.10 8.78 10.44
CA LYS A 70 -9.82 7.55 11.20
C LYS A 70 -8.44 7.53 11.86
N ALA A 71 -7.42 8.12 11.25
CA ALA A 71 -6.07 8.16 11.83
C ALA A 71 -6.03 9.07 13.06
N GLN A 72 -6.69 10.21 13.00
CA GLN A 72 -6.81 11.12 14.13
C GLN A 72 -7.65 10.50 15.26
N GLU A 73 -8.72 9.79 14.92
CA GLU A 73 -9.49 9.01 15.91
C GLU A 73 -8.64 7.93 16.61
N ALA A 74 -7.73 7.27 15.89
CA ALA A 74 -6.85 6.26 16.47
C ALA A 74 -5.90 6.89 17.49
N TYR A 75 -5.27 8.01 17.10
CA TYR A 75 -4.40 8.78 17.98
C TYR A 75 -5.13 9.25 19.25
N ASN A 76 -6.33 9.81 19.13
CA ASN A 76 -7.10 10.31 20.27
C ASN A 76 -7.58 9.21 21.26
N ARG A 77 -7.53 7.92 20.87
CA ARG A 77 -7.90 6.80 21.75
C ARG A 77 -6.73 6.26 22.57
N LEU A 78 -5.49 6.63 22.22
CA LEU A 78 -4.31 6.19 22.96
C LEU A 78 -4.22 6.88 24.32
N ALA A 79 -3.59 6.19 25.28
CA ALA A 79 -3.27 6.76 26.58
C ALA A 79 -2.20 7.86 26.43
N LEU A 80 -2.22 8.87 27.31
CA LEU A 80 -1.28 9.99 27.28
C LEU A 80 0.19 9.54 27.27
N GLU A 81 0.49 8.45 27.97
CA GLU A 81 1.82 7.84 28.08
C GLU A 81 2.32 7.28 26.74
N ASP A 82 1.41 6.85 25.87
CA ASP A 82 1.72 6.26 24.57
C ASP A 82 1.79 7.29 23.44
N LEU A 83 1.27 8.51 23.66
CA LEU A 83 1.21 9.56 22.64
C LEU A 83 2.59 10.10 22.22
N GLN A 84 3.65 9.83 22.97
CA GLN A 84 5.01 10.25 22.60
C GLN A 84 5.80 9.14 21.89
N ASP A 85 5.29 7.92 21.88
CA ASP A 85 5.95 6.77 21.25
C ASP A 85 5.43 6.62 19.81
N TYR A 86 6.29 6.95 18.83
CA TYR A 86 5.95 6.87 17.42
C TYR A 86 5.51 5.46 17.01
N GLN A 87 6.16 4.41 17.51
CA GLN A 87 5.82 3.03 17.13
C GLN A 87 4.42 2.67 17.61
N LYS A 88 4.05 3.06 18.84
CA LYS A 88 2.69 2.84 19.36
C LYS A 88 1.64 3.63 18.58
N VAL A 89 1.92 4.89 18.28
CA VAL A 89 1.02 5.74 17.47
C VAL A 89 0.83 5.14 16.07
N LYS A 90 1.91 4.75 15.41
CA LYS A 90 1.90 4.08 14.10
C LYS A 90 1.07 2.81 14.15
N SER A 91 1.32 1.94 15.13
CA SER A 91 0.59 0.67 15.28
C SER A 91 -0.92 0.90 15.47
N ALA A 92 -1.33 1.83 16.32
CA ALA A 92 -2.74 2.13 16.55
C ALA A 92 -3.43 2.68 15.29
N ILE A 93 -2.75 3.56 14.54
CA ILE A 93 -3.26 4.06 13.27
C ILE A 93 -3.41 2.89 12.27
N LEU A 94 -2.37 2.09 12.05
CA LEU A 94 -2.43 0.97 11.12
C LEU A 94 -3.51 -0.05 11.49
N GLU A 95 -3.69 -0.34 12.79
CA GLU A 95 -4.73 -1.22 13.30
C GLU A 95 -6.14 -0.68 13.02
N LYS A 96 -6.36 0.61 13.25
CA LYS A 96 -7.64 1.28 12.96
C LYS A 96 -8.03 1.19 11.48
N TYR A 97 -7.05 1.14 10.57
CA TYR A 97 -7.25 0.92 9.13
C TYR A 97 -7.25 -0.55 8.71
N GLN A 98 -7.17 -1.49 9.66
CA GLN A 98 -7.06 -2.93 9.39
C GLN A 98 -5.90 -3.23 8.43
N LEU A 99 -4.75 -2.61 8.70
CA LEU A 99 -3.50 -2.83 7.97
C LEU A 99 -2.58 -3.77 8.77
N ASN A 100 -3.17 -4.87 9.25
CA ASN A 100 -2.45 -5.95 9.93
C ASN A 100 -2.42 -7.21 9.05
N ALA A 101 -1.57 -8.16 9.43
CA ALA A 101 -1.38 -9.41 8.70
C ALA A 101 -2.70 -10.14 8.42
N ASP A 102 -3.55 -10.26 9.44
CA ASP A 102 -4.83 -10.97 9.31
C ASP A 102 -5.79 -10.29 8.34
N ALA A 103 -5.89 -8.97 8.37
CA ALA A 103 -6.73 -8.22 7.45
C ALA A 103 -6.25 -8.35 6.00
N TYR A 104 -4.94 -8.31 5.75
CA TYR A 104 -4.39 -8.56 4.40
C TYR A 104 -4.59 -10.02 3.97
N ARG A 105 -4.42 -10.99 4.87
CA ARG A 105 -4.73 -12.40 4.62
C ARG A 105 -6.20 -12.60 4.23
N MET A 106 -7.11 -11.97 4.97
CA MET A 106 -8.55 -12.01 4.67
C MET A 106 -8.85 -11.37 3.32
N LYS A 107 -8.25 -10.21 3.00
CA LYS A 107 -8.40 -9.57 1.68
C LYS A 107 -7.88 -10.47 0.56
N PHE A 108 -6.74 -11.14 0.76
CA PHE A 108 -6.20 -12.11 -0.18
C PHE A 108 -7.18 -13.29 -0.38
N ARG A 109 -7.57 -13.99 0.70
CA ARG A 109 -8.42 -15.19 0.65
C ARG A 109 -9.86 -14.93 0.23
N SER A 110 -10.38 -13.71 0.42
CA SER A 110 -11.74 -13.34 0.00
C SER A 110 -11.80 -12.62 -1.35
N SER A 111 -10.64 -12.26 -1.93
CA SER A 111 -10.58 -11.53 -3.20
C SER A 111 -11.17 -12.34 -4.35
N LYS A 112 -12.07 -11.70 -5.09
CA LYS A 112 -12.67 -12.20 -6.33
C LYS A 112 -12.48 -11.14 -7.41
N ARG A 113 -12.40 -11.58 -8.67
CA ARG A 113 -12.42 -10.68 -9.82
C ARG A 113 -13.73 -9.89 -9.80
N ARG A 114 -13.63 -8.56 -9.94
CA ARG A 114 -14.81 -7.69 -10.05
C ARG A 114 -15.34 -7.69 -11.48
N GLU A 115 -16.61 -7.35 -11.65
CA GLU A 115 -17.16 -7.15 -12.99
C GLU A 115 -16.40 -6.04 -13.73
N GLY A 116 -16.02 -6.30 -14.98
CA GLY A 116 -15.22 -5.38 -15.80
C GLY A 116 -13.73 -5.33 -15.48
N GLN A 117 -13.25 -6.03 -14.44
CA GLN A 117 -11.83 -6.15 -14.13
C GLN A 117 -11.18 -7.28 -14.92
N THR A 118 -10.02 -7.04 -15.52
CA THR A 118 -9.23 -8.08 -16.20
C THR A 118 -8.64 -9.08 -15.18
N TYR A 119 -8.31 -10.29 -15.63
CA TYR A 119 -7.59 -11.25 -14.81
C TYR A 119 -6.21 -10.74 -14.44
N LYS A 120 -5.51 -10.02 -15.33
CA LYS A 120 -4.22 -9.38 -15.00
C LYS A 120 -4.31 -8.39 -13.85
N GLU A 121 -5.28 -7.48 -13.87
CA GLU A 121 -5.49 -6.52 -12.78
C GLU A 121 -5.84 -7.24 -11.48
N TRP A 122 -6.68 -8.27 -11.54
CA TRP A 122 -7.08 -9.02 -10.35
C TRP A 122 -5.91 -9.81 -9.75
N ILE A 123 -5.12 -10.52 -10.58
CA ILE A 123 -3.94 -11.27 -10.14
C ILE A 123 -2.89 -10.32 -9.54
N THR A 124 -2.67 -9.15 -10.17
CA THR A 124 -1.78 -8.12 -9.62
C THR A 124 -2.25 -7.67 -8.24
N HIS A 125 -3.54 -7.34 -8.11
CA HIS A 125 -4.13 -6.90 -6.85
C HIS A 125 -4.00 -7.95 -5.72
N ILE A 126 -4.30 -9.23 -5.98
CA ILE A 126 -4.12 -10.27 -4.95
C ILE A 126 -2.64 -10.52 -4.64
N GLY A 127 -1.77 -10.37 -5.64
CA GLY A 127 -0.33 -10.42 -5.45
C GLY A 127 0.19 -9.33 -4.51
N ASP A 128 -0.39 -8.14 -4.55
CA ASP A 128 -0.08 -7.04 -3.64
C ASP A 128 -0.61 -7.29 -2.23
N MET A 129 -1.83 -7.82 -2.11
CA MET A 129 -2.40 -8.19 -0.80
C MET A 129 -1.58 -9.28 -0.13
N PHE A 130 -1.13 -10.28 -0.89
CA PHE A 130 -0.23 -11.32 -0.39
C PHE A 130 1.10 -10.72 0.08
N HIS A 131 1.71 -9.83 -0.70
CA HIS A 131 2.96 -9.17 -0.31
C HIS A 131 2.79 -8.35 0.98
N LYS A 132 1.73 -7.54 1.08
CA LYS A 132 1.42 -6.77 2.29
C LYS A 132 1.15 -7.68 3.50
N TRP A 133 0.49 -8.82 3.31
CA TRP A 133 0.30 -9.84 4.35
C TRP A 133 1.64 -10.41 4.85
N MET A 134 2.52 -10.83 3.95
CA MET A 134 3.82 -11.40 4.32
C MET A 134 4.69 -10.38 5.05
N LYS A 135 4.79 -9.15 4.51
CA LYS A 135 5.54 -8.05 5.12
C LYS A 135 5.05 -7.73 6.53
N THR A 136 3.74 -7.59 6.72
CA THR A 136 3.14 -7.33 8.05
C THR A 136 3.22 -8.52 9.00
N SER A 137 3.47 -9.73 8.50
CA SER A 137 3.76 -10.93 9.31
C SER A 137 5.24 -11.06 9.67
N GLY A 138 6.09 -10.09 9.30
CA GLY A 138 7.54 -10.13 9.52
C GLY A 138 8.32 -10.96 8.50
N VAL A 139 7.68 -11.41 7.42
CA VAL A 139 8.31 -12.18 6.35
C VAL A 139 8.77 -11.22 5.24
N ASN A 140 10.05 -10.87 5.27
CA ASN A 140 10.61 -9.90 4.32
C ASN A 140 11.01 -10.52 2.96
N ASN A 141 11.36 -11.81 2.95
CA ASN A 141 11.82 -12.52 1.76
C ASN A 141 10.94 -13.74 1.50
N VAL A 142 10.04 -13.62 0.54
CA VAL A 142 9.18 -14.73 0.09
C VAL A 142 9.73 -15.26 -1.22
N CYS A 143 9.91 -16.58 -1.30
CA CYS A 143 10.29 -17.23 -2.56
C CYS A 143 9.21 -16.96 -3.63
N SER A 144 9.62 -16.51 -4.82
CA SER A 144 8.70 -16.19 -5.91
C SER A 144 7.86 -17.39 -6.34
N GLU A 145 8.44 -18.58 -6.33
CA GLU A 145 7.77 -19.83 -6.67
C GLU A 145 6.67 -20.16 -5.65
N MET A 146 6.95 -20.01 -4.35
CA MET A 146 5.95 -20.22 -3.29
C MET A 146 4.80 -19.21 -3.41
N ARG A 147 5.12 -17.95 -3.71
CA ARG A 147 4.12 -16.91 -3.97
C ARG A 147 3.22 -17.32 -5.14
N ASP A 148 3.80 -17.73 -6.27
CA ASP A 148 3.04 -18.14 -7.44
C ASP A 148 2.15 -19.35 -7.14
N VAL A 149 2.64 -20.37 -6.43
CA VAL A 149 1.84 -21.54 -6.02
C VAL A 149 0.59 -21.13 -5.24
N LEU A 150 0.74 -20.26 -4.24
CA LEU A 150 -0.38 -19.83 -3.41
C LEU A 150 -1.36 -18.91 -4.16
N ILE A 151 -0.86 -18.05 -5.03
CA ILE A 151 -1.70 -17.19 -5.87
C ILE A 151 -2.46 -18.04 -6.89
N LEU A 152 -1.81 -19.02 -7.53
CA LEU A 152 -2.45 -19.95 -8.46
C LEU A 152 -3.53 -20.80 -7.77
N GLU A 153 -3.24 -21.37 -6.59
CA GLU A 153 -4.23 -22.09 -5.78
C GLU A 153 -5.48 -21.24 -5.54
N HIS A 154 -5.28 -20.02 -5.03
CA HIS A 154 -6.37 -19.09 -4.79
C HIS A 154 -7.12 -18.76 -6.08
N ALA A 155 -6.40 -18.43 -7.15
CA ALA A 155 -6.99 -18.04 -8.41
C ALA A 155 -7.90 -19.13 -8.99
N PHE A 156 -7.43 -20.39 -9.01
CA PHE A 156 -8.20 -21.51 -9.51
C PHE A 156 -9.45 -21.83 -8.70
N ASN A 157 -9.45 -21.52 -7.40
CA ASN A 157 -10.63 -21.69 -6.54
C ASN A 157 -11.71 -20.62 -6.79
N MET A 158 -11.32 -19.46 -7.32
CA MET A 158 -12.25 -18.36 -7.59
C MET A 158 -12.68 -18.25 -9.06
N LEU A 159 -11.98 -18.95 -9.97
CA LEU A 159 -12.34 -18.99 -11.38
C LEU A 159 -13.67 -19.73 -11.62
N PRO A 160 -14.49 -19.30 -12.60
CA PRO A 160 -15.62 -20.07 -13.06
C PRO A 160 -15.20 -21.49 -13.50
N GLN A 161 -16.04 -22.50 -13.22
CA GLN A 161 -15.69 -23.90 -13.44
C GLN A 161 -15.19 -24.20 -14.86
N ASP A 162 -15.91 -23.74 -15.88
CA ASP A 162 -15.55 -23.98 -17.30
C ASP A 162 -14.19 -23.39 -17.67
N LEU A 163 -13.86 -22.23 -17.11
CA LEU A 163 -12.57 -21.57 -17.33
C LEU A 163 -11.46 -22.25 -16.54
N SER A 164 -11.74 -22.66 -15.30
CA SER A 164 -10.80 -23.39 -14.44
C SER A 164 -10.35 -24.70 -15.08
N ILE A 165 -11.27 -25.49 -15.65
CA ILE A 165 -10.94 -26.74 -16.35
C ILE A 165 -9.96 -26.49 -17.51
N LYS A 166 -10.30 -25.55 -18.40
CA LYS A 166 -9.46 -25.22 -19.57
C LYS A 166 -8.08 -24.70 -19.18
N LEU A 167 -8.01 -23.85 -18.17
CA LEU A 167 -6.74 -23.27 -17.74
C LEU A 167 -5.87 -24.28 -16.99
N ARG A 168 -6.46 -25.25 -16.26
CA ARG A 168 -5.71 -26.34 -15.63
C ARG A 168 -5.05 -27.26 -16.65
N GLU A 169 -5.71 -27.58 -17.75
CA GLU A 169 -5.11 -28.36 -18.85
C GLU A 169 -3.86 -27.67 -19.42
N SER A 170 -3.84 -26.33 -19.43
CA SER A 170 -2.70 -25.55 -19.93
C SER A 170 -1.50 -25.48 -18.96
N ASN A 171 -1.67 -25.92 -17.71
CA ASN A 171 -0.67 -25.94 -16.63
C ASN A 171 0.21 -24.67 -16.57
N PRO A 172 -0.36 -23.49 -16.26
CA PRO A 172 0.40 -22.24 -16.22
C PRO A 172 1.41 -22.25 -15.05
N PRO A 173 2.71 -22.00 -15.31
CA PRO A 173 3.73 -22.09 -14.26
C PRO A 173 3.74 -20.87 -13.33
N THR A 174 3.08 -19.77 -13.69
CA THR A 174 3.02 -18.55 -12.89
C THR A 174 1.62 -17.94 -12.91
N ALA A 175 1.30 -17.17 -11.87
CA ALA A 175 0.02 -16.46 -11.80
C ALA A 175 -0.14 -15.46 -12.95
N LYS A 176 0.96 -14.88 -13.43
CA LYS A 176 0.97 -13.98 -14.59
C LYS A 176 0.51 -14.69 -15.86
N ILE A 177 1.07 -15.87 -16.15
CA ILE A 177 0.70 -16.65 -17.34
C ILE A 177 -0.76 -17.13 -17.26
N LEU A 178 -1.23 -17.49 -16.06
CA LEU A 178 -2.65 -17.79 -15.84
C LEU A 178 -3.54 -16.59 -16.22
N ALA A 179 -3.16 -15.39 -15.76
CA ALA A 179 -3.91 -14.16 -16.02
C ALA A 179 -3.97 -13.84 -17.52
N ASP A 180 -2.82 -13.89 -18.20
CA ASP A 180 -2.72 -13.64 -19.65
C ASP A 180 -3.66 -14.56 -20.43
N ARG A 181 -3.63 -15.87 -20.16
CA ARG A 181 -4.48 -16.86 -20.84
C ARG A 181 -5.96 -16.70 -20.53
N ALA A 182 -6.29 -16.32 -19.30
CA ALA A 182 -7.68 -16.11 -18.89
C ALA A 182 -8.29 -14.89 -19.60
N ASP A 183 -7.53 -13.80 -19.72
CA ASP A 183 -7.93 -12.61 -20.49
C ASP A 183 -8.11 -12.94 -21.98
N ASP A 184 -7.16 -13.67 -22.59
CA ASP A 184 -7.25 -14.09 -23.99
C ASP A 184 -8.51 -14.95 -24.25
N TYR A 185 -8.83 -15.85 -23.32
CA TYR A 185 -10.04 -16.67 -23.40
C TYR A 185 -11.32 -15.84 -23.32
N GLU A 186 -11.36 -14.83 -22.44
CA GLU A 186 -12.53 -13.96 -22.30
C GLU A 186 -12.78 -13.16 -23.58
N VAL A 187 -11.71 -12.61 -24.18
CA VAL A 187 -11.77 -11.94 -25.48
C VAL A 187 -12.26 -12.89 -26.59
N ALA A 188 -11.69 -14.10 -26.68
CA ALA A 188 -12.11 -15.10 -27.65
C ALA A 188 -13.58 -15.53 -27.45
N SER A 189 -14.03 -15.69 -26.21
CA SER A 189 -15.42 -16.03 -25.90
C SER A 189 -16.38 -14.90 -26.31
N LEU A 190 -15.97 -13.64 -26.24
CA LEU A 190 -16.79 -12.51 -26.68
C LEU A 190 -16.89 -12.45 -28.21
N ALA A 191 -15.82 -12.80 -28.92
CA ALA A 191 -15.78 -12.92 -30.37
C ALA A 191 -16.75 -14.00 -30.88
N ILE A 192 -16.69 -15.20 -30.28
CA ILE A 192 -17.54 -16.34 -30.64
C ILE A 192 -19.03 -16.06 -30.37
N LYS A 193 -19.34 -15.32 -29.29
CA LYS A 193 -20.73 -14.99 -28.90
C LYS A 193 -21.33 -13.81 -29.66
N GLY A 194 -20.65 -13.26 -30.66
CA GLY A 194 -21.16 -12.15 -31.49
C GLY A 194 -21.36 -10.82 -30.73
N LYS A 195 -20.81 -10.67 -29.51
CA LYS A 195 -20.95 -9.46 -28.68
C LYS A 195 -19.92 -8.37 -28.97
N PHE A 196 -19.06 -8.57 -29.97
CA PHE A 196 -17.99 -7.62 -30.35
C PHE A 196 -18.53 -6.25 -30.77
N HIS A 197 -19.78 -6.16 -31.25
CA HIS A 197 -20.35 -4.92 -31.77
C HIS A 197 -20.72 -3.89 -30.67
N GLY A 198 -20.97 -4.31 -29.43
CA GLY A 198 -21.41 -3.42 -28.35
C GLY A 198 -20.29 -2.71 -27.57
N LEU A 199 -19.04 -3.15 -27.71
CA LEU A 199 -17.89 -2.54 -27.01
C LEU A 199 -17.17 -1.49 -27.86
N ILE A 200 -17.22 -1.62 -29.19
CA ILE A 200 -16.72 -0.59 -30.11
C ILE A 200 -17.65 0.63 -30.09
N SER A 201 -18.98 0.45 -30.00
CA SER A 201 -19.89 1.60 -29.91
C SER A 201 -19.65 2.41 -28.63
N ARG A 202 -19.48 1.74 -27.49
CA ARG A 202 -19.23 2.40 -26.19
C ARG A 202 -17.86 3.10 -26.12
N SER A 203 -16.88 2.61 -26.89
CA SER A 203 -15.56 3.25 -27.01
C SER A 203 -15.55 4.39 -28.04
N LEU A 204 -16.47 4.41 -29.02
CA LEU A 204 -16.68 5.55 -29.91
C LEU A 204 -17.48 6.67 -29.23
N ASP A 205 -18.48 6.31 -28.42
CA ASP A 205 -19.34 7.28 -27.71
C ASP A 205 -18.56 8.08 -26.64
N LEU A 206 -17.48 7.52 -26.09
CA LEU A 206 -16.58 8.22 -25.15
C LEU A 206 -15.56 9.13 -25.84
N VAL A 207 -15.26 8.91 -27.13
CA VAL A 207 -14.35 9.77 -27.91
C VAL A 207 -15.10 10.98 -28.49
N HIS A 208 -16.42 10.94 -28.57
CA HIS A 208 -17.25 12.05 -29.06
C HIS A 208 -17.87 12.91 -27.94
N ALA A 209 -17.60 12.60 -26.68
CA ALA A 209 -18.07 13.40 -25.53
C ALA A 209 -17.09 14.50 -25.07
N ASP A 210 -15.88 14.55 -25.64
CA ASP A 210 -14.84 15.56 -25.33
C ASP A 210 -14.69 16.65 -26.43
N GLU A 211 -15.62 16.75 -27.39
CA GLU A 211 -15.59 17.77 -28.47
C GLU A 211 -16.83 18.70 -28.53
N ILE A 212 -17.54 18.93 -27.41
CA ILE A 212 -18.55 20.02 -27.32
C ILE A 212 -18.34 20.86 -26.07
#